data_AF-A0A7R5KD80-F1
#
_entry.id   AF-A0A7R5KD80-F1
#
_cell.length_a   1.000
_cell.length_b   1.000
_cell.length_c   1.000
_cell.angle_alpha   90.00
_cell.angle_beta   90.00
_cell.angle_gamma   90.00
#
_symmetry.space_group_name_H-M   'P 1'
#
loop_
_entity.id
_entity.type
_entity.pdbx_description
1 polymer ?
#
loop_
_entity_poly.entity_id
_entity_poly.type
_entity_poly.pdbx_seq_one_letter_code
_entity_poly.pdbx_strand_id
1 'polypeptide(L)'
;MPQRCPEIPDLVSIIHGKLEEVDEEHLRKAAQQTVYILAAQHSSLVVSSLLGSSLPFDSHTCAMWRSLATEPALTSQVLEQLLEKLSRDIPYKESKSFLLGGGAERVATALPLAATCALHELLSAPEAGPAVLGLYPALFGTLLLRLSCSLGVQLPKNLQGRDRRGHGAAARSLQPGRYRGKPGWGGEG
;
A
#
# COMPACT_ATOMS: atom_id res chain seq x y z
N MET A 1 -5.16 -41.48 47.29
CA MET A 1 -5.29 -40.12 46.72
C MET A 1 -6.09 -40.24 45.43
N PRO A 2 -7.39 -39.87 45.38
CA PRO A 2 -8.14 -39.96 44.14
C PRO A 2 -7.84 -38.74 43.27
N GLN A 3 -7.38 -38.97 42.03
CA GLN A 3 -7.33 -37.93 40.99
C GLN A 3 -8.78 -37.58 40.65
N ARG A 4 -9.20 -36.35 41.00
CA ARG A 4 -10.50 -35.81 40.62
C ARG A 4 -10.45 -35.50 39.12
N CYS A 5 -11.27 -36.18 38.31
CA CYS A 5 -11.45 -35.78 36.91
C CYS A 5 -12.00 -34.36 36.89
N PRO A 6 -11.38 -33.40 36.19
CA PRO A 6 -11.87 -32.03 36.12
C PRO A 6 -13.28 -32.04 35.52
N GLU A 7 -14.20 -31.32 36.16
CA GLU A 7 -15.54 -31.13 35.61
C GLU A 7 -15.40 -30.25 34.35
N ILE A 8 -16.28 -30.45 33.36
CA ILE A 8 -16.23 -29.73 32.06
C ILE A 8 -16.03 -28.20 32.23
N PRO A 9 -16.66 -27.51 33.20
CA PRO A 9 -16.42 -26.08 33.43
C PRO A 9 -14.97 -25.72 33.77
N ASP A 10 -14.27 -26.56 34.55
CA ASP A 10 -12.85 -26.35 34.90
C ASP A 10 -11.96 -26.54 33.67
N LEU A 11 -12.29 -27.52 32.83
CA LEU A 11 -11.62 -27.74 31.55
C LEU A 11 -11.80 -26.54 30.62
N VAL A 12 -13.00 -25.98 30.56
CA VAL A 12 -13.29 -24.77 29.76
C VAL A 12 -12.52 -23.57 30.30
N SER A 13 -12.43 -23.36 31.62
CA SER A 13 -11.65 -22.25 32.18
C SER A 13 -10.15 -22.41 31.98
N ILE A 14 -9.63 -23.64 32.06
CA ILE A 14 -8.22 -23.95 31.75
C ILE A 14 -7.94 -23.68 30.28
N ILE A 15 -8.81 -24.16 29.39
CA ILE A 15 -8.70 -23.90 27.95
C ILE A 15 -8.77 -22.39 27.69
N HIS A 16 -9.69 -21.66 28.32
CA HIS A 16 -9.80 -20.21 28.17
C HIS A 16 -8.55 -19.48 28.67
N GLY A 17 -8.04 -19.83 29.86
CA GLY A 17 -6.81 -19.23 30.40
C GLY A 17 -5.57 -19.60 29.57
N LYS A 18 -5.54 -20.79 28.95
CA LYS A 18 -4.47 -21.19 28.03
C LYS A 18 -4.60 -20.55 26.65
N LEU A 19 -5.80 -20.31 26.16
CA LEU A 19 -6.05 -19.52 24.94
C LEU A 19 -5.76 -18.04 25.16
N GLU A 20 -5.98 -17.51 26.36
CA GLU A 20 -5.60 -16.15 26.74
C GLU A 20 -4.08 -16.01 26.90
N GLU A 21 -3.39 -17.06 27.36
CA GLU A 21 -1.92 -17.15 27.29
C GLU A 21 -1.39 -17.27 25.84
N VAL A 22 -2.13 -17.90 24.92
CA VAL A 22 -1.89 -17.82 23.47
C VAL A 22 -2.42 -16.48 22.97
N ASP A 23 -1.78 -15.43 23.44
CA ASP A 23 -2.10 -14.05 23.13
C ASP A 23 -2.09 -13.83 21.60
N GLU A 24 -3.10 -13.10 21.10
CA GLU A 24 -3.28 -12.75 19.70
C GLU A 24 -2.00 -12.12 19.10
N GLU A 25 -1.23 -11.41 19.94
CA GLU A 25 0.06 -10.85 19.54
C GLU A 25 1.09 -11.93 19.15
N HIS A 26 1.14 -13.05 19.87
CA HIS A 26 2.05 -14.16 19.58
C HIS A 26 1.69 -14.84 18.26
N LEU A 27 0.40 -15.06 18.02
CA LEU A 27 -0.07 -15.61 16.76
C LEU A 27 0.27 -14.69 15.58
N ARG A 28 0.07 -13.37 15.76
CA ARG A 28 0.44 -12.36 14.76
C ARG A 28 1.95 -12.37 14.47
N LYS A 29 2.80 -12.40 15.51
CA LYS A 29 4.26 -12.49 15.35
C LYS A 29 4.67 -13.79 14.65
N ALA A 30 4.07 -14.92 15.00
CA ALA A 30 4.32 -16.21 14.35
C ALA A 30 3.92 -16.19 12.87
N ALA A 31 2.80 -15.55 12.53
CA ALA A 31 2.37 -15.36 11.15
C ALA A 31 3.36 -14.49 10.35
N GLN A 32 3.80 -13.35 10.92
CA GLN A 32 4.81 -12.50 10.31
C GLN A 32 6.13 -13.25 10.08
N GLN A 33 6.58 -14.01 11.08
CA GLN A 33 7.79 -14.81 10.98
C GLN A 33 7.68 -15.88 9.89
N THR A 34 6.51 -16.51 9.77
CA THR A 34 6.23 -17.50 8.73
C THR A 34 6.28 -16.84 7.35
N VAL A 35 5.66 -15.68 7.18
CA VAL A 35 5.70 -14.90 5.93
C VAL A 35 7.13 -14.52 5.57
N TYR A 36 7.92 -14.07 6.54
CA TYR A 36 9.34 -13.77 6.34
C TYR A 36 10.13 -15.01 5.86
N ILE A 37 9.98 -16.15 6.54
CA ILE A 37 10.67 -17.41 6.16
C ILE A 37 10.27 -17.85 4.75
N LEU A 38 8.98 -17.77 4.41
CA LEU A 38 8.49 -18.09 3.07
C LEU A 38 9.07 -17.13 2.02
N ALA A 39 9.15 -15.84 2.32
CA ALA A 39 9.69 -14.85 1.39
C ALA A 39 11.20 -15.02 1.18
N ALA A 40 11.95 -15.43 2.20
CA ALA A 40 13.38 -15.72 2.08
C ALA A 40 13.68 -16.83 1.07
N GLN A 41 12.72 -17.75 0.82
CA GLN A 41 12.87 -18.85 -0.14
C GLN A 41 12.09 -18.61 -1.45
N HIS A 42 10.93 -17.95 -1.37
CA HIS A 42 9.95 -17.84 -2.45
C HIS A 42 9.38 -16.41 -2.56
N SER A 43 10.25 -15.40 -2.53
CA SER A 43 9.88 -13.98 -2.51
C SER A 43 8.84 -13.59 -3.57
N SER A 44 9.01 -14.04 -4.83
CA SER A 44 8.08 -13.73 -5.94
C SER A 44 6.63 -14.18 -5.69
N LEU A 45 6.45 -15.36 -5.09
CA LEU A 45 5.11 -15.88 -4.76
C LEU A 45 4.49 -15.11 -3.61
N VAL A 46 5.26 -14.84 -2.56
CA VAL A 46 4.79 -14.07 -1.40
C VAL A 46 4.39 -12.65 -1.82
N VAL A 47 5.24 -11.97 -2.59
CA VAL A 47 4.97 -10.62 -3.12
C VAL A 47 3.70 -10.62 -3.98
N SER A 48 3.56 -11.58 -4.88
CA SER A 48 2.38 -11.67 -5.75
C SER A 48 1.09 -11.95 -4.97
N SER A 49 1.16 -12.79 -3.93
CA SER A 49 0.04 -13.07 -3.03
C SER A 49 -0.37 -11.81 -2.24
N LEU A 50 0.59 -11.12 -1.61
CA LEU A 50 0.32 -9.92 -0.83
C LEU A 50 -0.22 -8.77 -1.69
N LEU A 51 0.25 -8.61 -2.94
CA LEU A 51 -0.28 -7.63 -3.88
C LEU A 51 -1.72 -7.91 -4.33
N GLY A 52 -2.19 -9.15 -4.19
CA GLY A 52 -3.59 -9.54 -4.44
C GLY A 52 -4.56 -9.12 -3.32
N SER A 53 -4.05 -8.60 -2.20
CA SER A 53 -4.87 -8.16 -1.07
C SER A 53 -5.74 -6.96 -1.44
N SER A 54 -6.91 -6.86 -0.78
CA SER A 54 -7.82 -5.72 -1.00
C SER A 54 -7.18 -4.42 -0.52
N LEU A 55 -7.43 -3.33 -1.26
CA LEU A 55 -7.05 -1.99 -0.83
C LEU A 55 -8.20 -1.27 -0.09
N PRO A 56 -7.90 -0.37 0.86
CA PRO A 56 -6.59 -0.20 1.49
C PRO A 56 -6.19 -1.48 2.26
N PHE A 57 -4.88 -1.73 2.37
CA PHE A 57 -4.38 -2.85 3.16
C PHE A 57 -4.89 -2.75 4.60
N ASP A 58 -5.23 -3.90 5.18
CA ASP A 58 -5.54 -3.97 6.60
C ASP A 58 -4.25 -3.99 7.44
N SER A 59 -4.41 -3.88 8.75
CA SER A 59 -3.29 -3.86 9.70
C SER A 59 -2.40 -5.10 9.59
N HIS A 60 -3.00 -6.28 9.31
CA HIS A 60 -2.30 -7.54 9.16
C HIS A 60 -1.44 -7.55 7.90
N THR A 61 -2.00 -7.15 6.76
CA THR A 61 -1.28 -7.06 5.48
C THR A 61 -0.15 -6.04 5.56
N CYS A 62 -0.39 -4.87 6.17
CA CYS A 62 0.67 -3.89 6.45
C CYS A 62 1.80 -4.48 7.30
N ALA A 63 1.44 -5.23 8.35
CA ALA A 63 2.39 -5.89 9.23
C ALA A 63 3.20 -6.99 8.52
N MET A 64 2.60 -7.70 7.55
CA MET A 64 3.30 -8.66 6.69
C MET A 64 4.29 -7.96 5.77
N TRP A 65 3.92 -6.88 5.08
CA TRP A 65 4.86 -6.10 4.26
C TRP A 65 6.04 -5.58 5.08
N ARG A 66 5.79 -5.01 6.27
CA ARG A 66 6.85 -4.57 7.17
C ARG A 66 7.76 -5.70 7.64
N SER A 67 7.25 -6.92 7.83
CA SER A 67 8.11 -8.06 8.20
C SER A 67 9.11 -8.45 7.11
N LEU A 68 8.83 -8.13 5.85
CA LEU A 68 9.77 -8.36 4.74
C LEU A 68 10.94 -7.36 4.72
N ALA A 69 10.83 -6.26 5.47
CA ALA A 69 11.85 -5.23 5.56
C ALA A 69 12.93 -5.52 6.63
N THR A 70 12.83 -6.67 7.32
CA THR A 70 13.70 -6.98 8.47
C THR A 70 15.16 -7.21 8.09
N GLU A 71 15.40 -7.87 6.95
CA GLU A 71 16.76 -8.17 6.47
C GLU A 71 17.03 -7.44 5.14
N PRO A 72 18.17 -6.73 5.00
CA PRO A 72 18.46 -5.94 3.80
C PRO A 72 18.44 -6.73 2.50
N ALA A 73 18.96 -7.96 2.50
CA ALA A 73 19.05 -8.78 1.29
C ALA A 73 17.66 -9.20 0.77
N LEU A 74 16.75 -9.59 1.66
CA LEU A 74 15.37 -9.89 1.31
C LEU A 74 14.63 -8.61 0.88
N THR A 75 14.84 -7.52 1.62
CA THR A 75 14.22 -6.23 1.33
C THR A 75 14.58 -5.74 -0.07
N SER A 76 15.86 -5.80 -0.46
CA SER A 76 16.30 -5.44 -1.81
C SER A 76 15.60 -6.28 -2.88
N GLN A 77 15.51 -7.61 -2.71
CA GLN A 77 14.81 -8.48 -3.66
C GLN A 77 13.34 -8.12 -3.80
N VAL A 78 12.66 -7.83 -2.69
CA VAL A 78 11.25 -7.44 -2.71
C VAL A 78 11.08 -6.06 -3.38
N LEU A 79 11.95 -5.09 -3.08
CA LEU A 79 11.94 -3.77 -3.72
C LEU A 79 12.16 -3.88 -5.23
N GLU A 80 13.13 -4.67 -5.69
CA GLU A 80 13.39 -4.92 -7.11
C GLU A 80 12.16 -5.50 -7.82
N GLN A 81 11.47 -6.47 -7.21
CA GLN A 81 10.24 -7.03 -7.77
C GLN A 81 9.12 -6.00 -7.85
N LEU A 82 8.97 -5.13 -6.86
CA LEU A 82 7.99 -4.06 -6.88
C LEU A 82 8.33 -3.02 -7.95
N LEU A 83 9.60 -2.65 -8.09
CA LEU A 83 10.09 -1.74 -9.13
C LEU A 83 9.87 -2.33 -10.53
N GLU A 84 10.13 -3.62 -10.72
CA GLU A 84 9.86 -4.31 -11.98
C GLU A 84 8.37 -4.24 -12.34
N LYS A 85 7.48 -4.56 -11.40
CA LYS A 85 6.03 -4.47 -11.62
C LYS A 85 5.59 -3.05 -11.97
N LEU A 86 6.09 -2.06 -11.22
CA LEU A 86 5.76 -0.65 -11.44
C LEU A 86 6.27 -0.09 -12.76
N SER A 87 7.37 -0.61 -13.29
CA SER A 87 7.91 -0.20 -14.59
C SER A 87 7.20 -0.86 -15.78
N ARG A 88 6.65 -2.06 -15.60
CA ARG A 88 5.97 -2.82 -16.66
C ARG A 88 4.47 -2.48 -16.77
N ASP A 89 3.84 -2.11 -15.67
CA ASP A 89 2.40 -1.91 -15.63
C ASP A 89 1.96 -0.49 -16.02
N ILE A 90 0.79 -0.41 -16.67
CA ILE A 90 0.17 0.87 -17.02
C ILE A 90 -0.38 1.53 -15.75
N PRO A 91 0.04 2.76 -15.37
CA PRO A 91 -0.34 3.37 -14.10
C PRO A 91 -1.81 3.78 -14.00
N TYR A 92 -2.46 4.08 -15.13
CA TYR A 92 -3.88 4.43 -15.19
C TYR A 92 -4.47 4.07 -16.57
N LYS A 93 -5.77 3.81 -16.59
CA LYS A 93 -6.55 3.70 -17.82
C LYS A 93 -7.19 5.05 -18.12
N GLU A 94 -6.96 5.58 -19.31
CA GLU A 94 -7.57 6.82 -19.79
C GLU A 94 -8.76 6.49 -20.70
N SER A 95 -9.92 7.07 -20.39
CA SER A 95 -11.14 7.00 -21.21
C SER A 95 -11.53 8.40 -21.64
N LYS A 96 -11.82 8.58 -22.92
CA LYS A 96 -12.33 9.85 -23.44
C LYS A 96 -13.85 9.86 -23.30
N SER A 97 -14.38 10.89 -22.65
CA SER A 97 -15.80 11.20 -22.73
C SER A 97 -16.16 11.57 -24.17
N PHE A 98 -17.17 10.93 -24.75
CA PHE A 98 -17.74 11.32 -26.05
C PHE A 98 -18.65 12.56 -25.97
N LEU A 99 -18.93 13.05 -24.76
CA LEU A 99 -19.74 14.27 -24.55
C LEU A 99 -18.88 15.51 -24.79
N LEU A 100 -19.42 16.50 -25.51
CA LEU A 100 -18.77 17.79 -25.73
C LEU A 100 -18.42 18.45 -24.39
N GLY A 101 -17.12 18.72 -24.18
CA GLY A 101 -16.61 19.36 -22.97
C GLY A 101 -16.24 18.40 -21.83
N GLY A 102 -16.47 17.09 -21.99
CA GLY A 102 -16.00 16.09 -21.01
C GLY A 102 -14.50 15.85 -21.12
N GLY A 103 -13.75 16.16 -20.07
CA GLY A 103 -12.33 15.84 -19.97
C GLY A 103 -12.06 14.33 -20.04
N ALA A 104 -10.81 13.95 -20.32
CA ALA A 104 -10.40 12.56 -20.23
C ALA A 104 -10.48 12.08 -18.77
N GLU A 105 -11.21 10.98 -18.54
CA GLU A 105 -11.26 10.33 -17.22
C GLU A 105 -10.07 9.37 -17.13
N ARG A 106 -9.21 9.57 -16.13
CA ARG A 106 -8.11 8.64 -15.84
C ARG A 106 -8.43 7.92 -14.55
N VAL A 107 -8.39 6.58 -14.58
CA VAL A 107 -8.62 5.74 -13.40
C VAL A 107 -7.37 4.91 -13.13
N ALA A 108 -6.86 4.93 -11.91
CA ALA A 108 -5.67 4.17 -11.54
C ALA A 108 -5.91 2.67 -11.76
N THR A 109 -4.88 1.94 -12.16
CA THR A 109 -4.92 0.48 -12.22
C THR A 109 -4.65 -0.10 -10.83
N ALA A 110 -5.28 -1.24 -10.52
CA ALA A 110 -5.25 -1.81 -9.17
C ALA A 110 -3.85 -2.27 -8.74
N LEU A 111 -3.15 -3.02 -9.61
CA LEU A 111 -1.83 -3.59 -9.28
C LEU A 111 -0.76 -2.51 -9.03
N PRO A 112 -0.61 -1.47 -9.87
CA PRO A 112 0.36 -0.42 -9.62
C PRO A 112 0.00 0.41 -8.39
N LEU A 113 -1.28 0.58 -8.07
CA LEU A 113 -1.69 1.21 -6.83
C LEU A 113 -1.30 0.36 -5.61
N ALA A 114 -1.58 -0.94 -5.64
CA ALA A 114 -1.21 -1.88 -4.57
C ALA A 114 0.31 -1.93 -4.36
N ALA A 115 1.10 -1.95 -5.44
CA ALA A 115 2.55 -1.90 -5.36
C ALA A 115 3.08 -0.58 -4.75
N THR A 116 2.37 0.54 -4.97
CA THR A 116 2.73 1.82 -4.32
C THR A 116 2.42 1.79 -2.82
N CYS A 117 1.28 1.20 -2.43
CA CYS A 117 0.98 0.96 -1.01
C CYS A 117 2.00 0.01 -0.38
N ALA A 118 2.43 -1.04 -1.08
CA ALA A 118 3.43 -1.98 -0.59
C ALA A 118 4.81 -1.31 -0.38
N LEU A 119 5.22 -0.44 -1.30
CA LEU A 119 6.41 0.39 -1.13
C LEU A 119 6.30 1.27 0.12
N HIS A 120 5.16 1.94 0.34
CA HIS A 120 4.96 2.72 1.56
C HIS A 120 5.18 1.88 2.83
N GLU A 121 4.60 0.68 2.90
CA GLU A 121 4.76 -0.19 4.07
C GLU A 121 6.20 -0.64 4.29
N LEU A 122 6.91 -1.08 3.24
CA LEU A 122 8.32 -1.47 3.34
C LEU A 122 9.20 -0.31 3.79
N LEU A 123 9.02 0.87 3.20
CA LEU A 123 9.82 2.06 3.49
C LEU A 123 9.49 2.69 4.85
N SER A 124 8.41 2.27 5.49
CA SER A 124 8.07 2.68 6.86
C SER A 124 8.88 1.95 7.92
N ALA A 125 9.55 0.83 7.56
CA ALA A 125 10.42 0.11 8.47
C ALA A 125 11.86 0.69 8.40
N PRO A 126 12.45 1.11 9.53
CA PRO A 126 13.80 1.69 9.53
C PRO A 126 14.88 0.71 9.03
N GLU A 127 14.66 -0.60 9.21
CA GLU A 127 15.54 -1.68 8.77
C GLU A 127 15.68 -1.74 7.24
N ALA A 128 14.73 -1.16 6.49
CA ALA A 128 14.81 -1.08 5.04
C ALA A 128 15.93 -0.14 4.54
N GLY A 129 16.46 0.74 5.40
CA GLY A 129 17.41 1.80 5.04
C GLY A 129 18.57 1.36 4.14
N PRO A 130 19.33 0.30 4.47
CA PRO A 130 20.44 -0.16 3.62
C PRO A 130 20.00 -0.60 2.21
N ALA A 131 18.87 -1.31 2.10
CA ALA A 131 18.32 -1.73 0.82
C ALA A 131 17.84 -0.53 -0.02
N VAL A 132 17.21 0.44 0.65
CA VAL A 132 16.75 1.70 0.02
C VAL A 132 17.93 2.50 -0.52
N LEU A 133 19.03 2.62 0.24
CA LEU A 133 20.23 3.30 -0.23
C LEU A 133 20.83 2.61 -1.46
N GLY A 134 20.88 1.27 -1.46
CA GLY A 134 21.37 0.49 -2.60
C GLY A 134 20.54 0.67 -3.88
N LEU A 135 19.23 0.90 -3.73
CA LEU A 135 18.28 1.05 -4.85
C LEU A 135 17.78 2.48 -5.05
N TYR A 136 18.39 3.47 -4.38
CA TYR A 136 17.86 4.84 -4.29
C TYR A 136 17.57 5.48 -5.66
N PRO A 137 18.47 5.42 -6.67
CA PRO A 137 18.19 6.05 -7.97
C PRO A 137 16.93 5.48 -8.64
N ALA A 138 16.74 4.15 -8.58
CA ALA A 138 15.60 3.48 -9.17
C ALA A 138 14.30 3.76 -8.40
N LEU A 139 14.36 3.75 -7.06
CA LEU A 139 13.24 4.11 -6.19
C LEU A 139 12.80 5.55 -6.43
N PHE A 140 13.74 6.49 -6.44
CA PHE A 140 13.47 7.91 -6.65
C PHE A 140 12.80 8.15 -8.01
N GLY A 141 13.38 7.60 -9.09
CA GLY A 141 12.80 7.74 -10.43
C GLY A 141 11.40 7.14 -10.54
N THR A 142 11.20 5.95 -9.96
CA THR A 142 9.91 5.28 -9.96
C THR A 142 8.87 6.07 -9.18
N LEU A 143 9.21 6.54 -7.97
CA LEU A 143 8.30 7.34 -7.15
C LEU A 143 7.94 8.67 -7.83
N LEU A 144 8.89 9.33 -8.48
CA LEU A 144 8.62 10.55 -9.24
C LEU A 144 7.67 10.31 -10.42
N LEU A 145 7.90 9.23 -11.18
CA LEU A 145 6.98 8.82 -12.25
C LEU A 145 5.59 8.50 -11.68
N ARG A 146 5.52 7.80 -10.55
CA ARG A 146 4.26 7.49 -9.86
C ARG A 146 3.49 8.72 -9.41
N LEU A 147 4.19 9.71 -8.87
CA LEU A 147 3.60 10.99 -8.48
C LEU A 147 3.09 11.76 -9.68
N SER A 148 3.84 11.81 -10.78
CA SER A 148 3.37 12.49 -12.01
C SER A 148 2.15 11.80 -12.62
N CYS A 149 2.09 10.47 -12.55
CA CYS A 149 0.98 9.68 -13.08
C CYS A 149 -0.25 9.66 -12.18
N SER A 150 -0.20 10.12 -10.93
CA SER A 150 -1.37 10.20 -10.05
C SER A 150 -2.13 11.52 -10.17
N LEU A 151 -1.55 12.53 -10.82
CA LEU A 151 -2.18 13.83 -11.03
C LEU A 151 -3.43 13.70 -11.91
N GLY A 152 -4.58 14.07 -11.36
CA GLY A 152 -5.87 14.00 -12.06
C GLY A 152 -6.41 12.58 -12.25
N VAL A 153 -5.83 11.58 -11.57
CA VAL A 153 -6.28 10.18 -11.64
C VAL A 153 -7.26 9.87 -10.51
N GLN A 154 -8.40 9.31 -10.87
CA GLN A 154 -9.43 8.83 -9.96
C GLN A 154 -9.09 7.43 -9.45
N LEU A 155 -9.52 7.15 -8.21
CA LEU A 155 -9.39 5.83 -7.61
C LEU A 155 -10.37 4.84 -8.29
N PRO A 156 -10.04 3.55 -8.45
CA PRO A 156 -10.99 2.53 -8.86
C PRO A 156 -12.31 2.56 -8.07
N LYS A 157 -13.45 2.41 -8.76
CA LYS A 157 -14.80 2.54 -8.18
C LYS A 157 -15.06 1.56 -7.01
N ASN A 158 -14.44 0.37 -7.03
CA ASN A 158 -14.51 -0.61 -5.95
C ASN A 158 -13.84 -0.12 -4.65
N LEU A 159 -12.95 0.86 -4.73
CA LEU A 159 -12.28 1.46 -3.57
C LEU A 159 -12.98 2.74 -3.10
N GLN A 160 -13.69 3.45 -3.98
CA GLN A 160 -14.39 4.71 -3.67
C GLN A 160 -15.55 4.55 -2.66
N GLY A 161 -16.20 3.39 -2.59
CA GLY A 161 -17.36 3.14 -1.72
C GLY A 161 -17.04 3.05 -0.22
N ARG A 162 -15.76 2.86 0.14
CA ARG A 162 -15.31 2.72 1.54
C ARG A 162 -14.88 4.06 2.16
N ASP A 163 -14.45 5.02 1.34
CA ASP A 163 -13.95 6.32 1.81
C ASP A 163 -15.09 7.30 2.18
N ARG A 164 -16.26 7.18 1.54
CA ARG A 164 -17.45 8.01 1.87
C ARG A 164 -18.01 7.78 3.28
N ARG A 165 -17.59 6.72 3.98
CA ARG A 165 -17.95 6.49 5.39
C ARG A 165 -16.90 7.04 6.38
N GLY A 166 -15.76 7.55 5.89
CA GLY A 166 -14.64 8.00 6.74
C GLY A 166 -14.23 9.47 6.59
N HIS A 167 -14.36 10.09 5.41
CA HIS A 167 -13.89 11.47 5.22
C HIS A 167 -14.87 12.34 4.43
N GLY A 168 -15.73 13.04 5.17
CA GLY A 168 -16.33 14.28 4.69
C GLY A 168 -15.30 15.40 4.72
N ALA A 169 -14.42 15.47 3.71
CA ALA A 169 -13.57 16.65 3.50
C ALA A 169 -13.37 16.88 2.00
N ALA A 170 -13.92 18.00 1.55
CA ALA A 170 -13.97 18.44 0.17
C ALA A 170 -12.61 18.35 -0.54
N ALA A 171 -12.58 17.60 -1.64
CA ALA A 171 -11.55 17.72 -2.67
C ALA A 171 -11.58 19.14 -3.24
N ARG A 172 -10.79 20.05 -2.66
CA ARG A 172 -10.52 21.36 -3.25
C ARG A 172 -9.59 21.14 -4.44
N SER A 173 -10.17 21.10 -5.64
CA SER A 173 -9.44 21.22 -6.90
C SER A 173 -8.52 22.45 -6.84
N LEU A 174 -7.22 22.23 -6.96
CA LEU A 174 -6.24 23.29 -7.21
C LEU A 174 -6.50 23.84 -8.61
N GLN A 175 -7.18 24.98 -8.69
CA GLN A 175 -7.30 25.77 -9.92
C GLN A 175 -5.95 26.43 -10.23
N PRO A 176 -5.41 26.31 -11.45
CA PRO A 176 -4.24 27.08 -11.85
C PRO A 176 -4.62 28.56 -11.95
N GLY A 177 -3.85 29.42 -11.27
CA GLY A 177 -4.05 30.85 -11.25
C GLY A 177 -4.08 31.44 -12.65
N ARG A 178 -5.20 32.07 -13.01
CA ARG A 178 -5.31 32.91 -14.21
C ARG A 178 -4.34 34.09 -14.07
N TYR A 179 -3.25 34.07 -14.82
CA TYR A 179 -2.52 35.30 -15.11
C TYR A 179 -3.45 36.22 -15.92
N ARG A 180 -4.01 37.22 -15.23
CA ARG A 180 -4.78 38.30 -15.82
C ARG A 180 -3.81 39.19 -16.61
N GLY A 181 -3.78 39.02 -17.93
CA GLY A 181 -3.20 40.00 -18.83
C GLY A 181 -3.83 41.38 -18.59
N LYS A 182 -3.00 42.42 -18.53
CA LYS A 182 -3.43 43.80 -18.71
C LYS A 182 -3.09 44.24 -20.14
N PRO A 183 -4.06 44.74 -20.91
CA PRO A 183 -3.80 45.48 -22.14
C PRO A 183 -3.71 46.99 -21.88
N GLY A 184 -2.84 47.68 -22.64
CA GLY A 184 -2.96 49.09 -23.03
C GLY A 184 -2.34 50.14 -22.10
N TRP A 185 -1.81 51.29 -22.54
CA TRP A 185 -1.67 52.04 -23.81
C TRP A 185 -0.32 52.81 -23.71
N GLY A 186 0.43 53.23 -24.74
CA GLY A 186 0.05 54.06 -25.89
C GLY A 186 0.02 55.55 -25.52
N GLY A 187 1.04 56.34 -25.92
CA GLY A 187 0.89 57.77 -26.27
C GLY A 187 1.53 58.84 -25.37
N GLU A 188 2.62 59.42 -25.90
CA GLU A 188 3.00 60.85 -25.98
C GLU A 188 3.06 61.79 -24.76
N GLY A 189 4.15 62.57 -24.73
CA GLY A 189 4.45 63.69 -23.84
C GLY A 189 5.92 64.05 -23.92
#